data_AF-T1C7D1-F1
#
_entry.id   AF-T1C7D1-F1
#
_cell.length_a   1.000
_cell.length_b   1.000
_cell.length_c   1.000
_cell.angle_alpha   90.00
_cell.angle_beta   90.00
_cell.angle_gamma   90.00
#
_symmetry.space_group_name_H-M   'P 1'
#
loop_
_entity.id
_entity.type
_entity.pdbx_description
1 polymer ?
#
loop_
_entity_poly.entity_id
_entity_poly.type
_entity_poly.pdbx_seq_one_letter_code
_entity_poly.pdbx_strand_id
1 'polypeptide(L)'
;LGSEFMPPLGEGTLLYMPTALPGLSYGKAAQLLQQTDRLLKTVPEVATVFGKAGRAHTATDPAPINMFETTSPSSRAASGRRA
;
A
#
# COMPACT_ATOMS: atom_id res chain seq x y z
N LEU A 1 17.67 -12.01 21.58
CA LEU A 1 18.53 -11.80 20.39
C LEU A 1 17.84 -12.49 19.24
N GLY A 2 16.94 -11.78 18.54
CA GLY A 2 16.07 -12.38 17.54
C GLY A 2 16.78 -12.50 16.20
N SER A 3 16.64 -13.65 15.54
CA SER A 3 17.04 -13.85 14.16
C SER A 3 15.91 -13.39 13.24
N GLU A 4 16.14 -12.36 12.45
CA GLU A 4 15.30 -12.03 11.30
C GLU A 4 15.89 -12.72 10.05
N PHE A 5 15.02 -13.12 9.11
CA PHE A 5 15.47 -13.80 7.88
C PHE A 5 16.37 -12.90 7.02
N MET A 6 15.99 -11.64 6.88
CA MET A 6 16.75 -10.61 6.17
C MET A 6 16.48 -9.24 6.81
N PRO A 7 17.46 -8.32 6.80
CA PRO A 7 17.26 -6.96 7.28
C PRO A 7 16.28 -6.20 6.37
N PRO A 8 15.53 -5.22 6.91
CA PRO A 8 14.62 -4.40 6.12
C PRO A 8 15.38 -3.57 5.08
N LEU A 9 14.96 -3.67 3.82
CA LEU A 9 15.53 -2.90 2.73
C LEU A 9 14.91 -1.50 2.73
N GLY A 10 15.76 -0.46 2.80
CA GLY A 10 15.34 0.93 2.90
C GLY A 10 14.86 1.52 1.57
N GLU A 11 13.82 0.96 0.98
CA GLU A 11 13.37 1.23 -0.41
C GLU A 11 12.87 2.67 -0.64
N GLY A 12 12.60 3.45 0.42
CA GLY A 12 12.10 4.82 0.31
C GLY A 12 10.63 4.93 -0.14
N THR A 13 10.02 3.79 -0.49
CA THR A 13 8.60 3.63 -0.78
C THR A 13 8.02 2.52 0.09
N LEU A 14 6.76 2.66 0.48
CA LEU A 14 5.99 1.64 1.19
C LEU A 14 4.80 1.20 0.35
N LEU A 15 4.54 -0.10 0.41
CA LEU A 15 3.35 -0.71 -0.17
C LEU A 15 2.35 -1.04 0.95
N TYR A 16 1.19 -0.40 0.93
CA TYR A 16 0.10 -0.64 1.86
C TYR A 16 -0.95 -1.55 1.21
N MET A 17 -1.17 -2.74 1.79
CA MET A 17 -2.05 -3.77 1.21
C MET A 17 -3.13 -4.25 2.19
N PRO A 18 -4.21 -3.49 2.39
CA PRO A 18 -5.34 -3.95 3.18
C PRO A 18 -6.26 -4.86 2.34
N THR A 19 -6.87 -5.83 3.02
CA THR A 19 -7.89 -6.70 2.43
C THR A 19 -9.24 -6.45 3.11
N ALA A 20 -10.26 -6.19 2.31
CA ALA A 20 -11.64 -6.04 2.76
C ALA A 20 -12.41 -7.38 2.68
N LEU A 21 -13.60 -7.40 3.28
CA LEU A 21 -14.47 -8.58 3.25
C LEU A 21 -14.87 -8.95 1.81
N PRO A 22 -15.03 -10.26 1.50
CA PRO A 22 -15.52 -10.71 0.21
C PRO A 22 -16.90 -10.12 -0.12
N GLY A 23 -17.19 -9.93 -1.41
CA GLY A 23 -18.49 -9.39 -1.87
C GLY A 23 -18.59 -7.87 -1.89
N LEU A 24 -17.47 -7.15 -1.72
CA LEU A 24 -17.41 -5.70 -1.85
C LEU A 24 -17.78 -5.26 -3.29
N SER A 25 -18.72 -4.33 -3.42
CA SER A 25 -19.08 -3.78 -4.73
C SER A 25 -17.99 -2.84 -5.27
N TYR A 26 -17.87 -2.75 -6.59
CA TYR A 26 -16.90 -1.84 -7.25
C TYR A 26 -17.04 -0.39 -6.79
N GLY A 27 -18.28 0.12 -6.68
CA GLY A 27 -18.52 1.48 -6.21
C GLY A 27 -18.06 1.70 -4.76
N LYS A 28 -18.29 0.72 -3.88
CA LYS A 28 -17.82 0.82 -2.50
C LYS A 28 -16.30 0.67 -2.40
N ALA A 29 -15.70 -0.19 -3.22
CA ALA A 29 -14.24 -0.31 -3.32
C ALA A 29 -13.58 1.00 -3.74
N ALA A 30 -14.11 1.67 -4.77
CA ALA A 30 -13.60 2.98 -5.20
C ALA A 30 -13.72 4.05 -4.10
N GLN A 31 -14.84 4.07 -3.37
CA GLN A 31 -15.02 4.98 -2.23
C GLN A 31 -14.00 4.70 -1.11
N LEU A 32 -13.80 3.43 -0.74
CA LEU A 32 -12.85 3.04 0.29
C LEU A 32 -11.43 3.37 -0.11
N LEU A 33 -11.05 3.10 -1.36
CA LEU A 33 -9.73 3.46 -1.89
C LEU A 33 -9.49 4.97 -1.76
N GLN A 34 -10.44 5.80 -2.19
CA GLN A 34 -10.29 7.24 -2.11
C GLN A 34 -10.23 7.75 -0.65
N GLN A 35 -11.00 7.15 0.26
CA GLN A 35 -10.96 7.50 1.67
C GLN A 35 -9.60 7.15 2.29
N THR A 36 -9.11 5.94 2.02
CA THR A 36 -7.81 5.46 2.49
C THR A 36 -6.68 6.31 1.92
N ASP A 37 -6.71 6.65 0.63
CA ASP A 37 -5.67 7.48 0.00
C ASP A 37 -5.58 8.87 0.64
N ARG A 38 -6.74 9.48 0.94
CA ARG A 38 -6.80 10.78 1.64
C ARG A 38 -6.24 10.68 3.05
N LEU A 39 -6.56 9.61 3.77
CA LEU A 39 -6.04 9.38 5.12
C LEU A 39 -4.54 9.14 5.12
N LEU A 40 -4.01 8.37 4.17
CA LEU A 40 -2.57 8.19 4.01
C LEU A 40 -1.88 9.52 3.69
N LYS A 41 -2.54 10.37 2.91
CA LYS A 41 -2.00 11.68 2.53
C LYS A 41 -1.96 12.70 3.68
N THR A 42 -2.64 12.45 4.81
CA THR A 42 -2.51 13.30 6.01
C THR A 42 -1.20 13.07 6.77
N VAL A 43 -0.50 11.97 6.50
CA VAL A 43 0.80 11.64 7.10
C VAL A 43 1.88 12.50 6.44
N PRO A 44 2.62 13.34 7.19
CA PRO A 44 3.56 14.32 6.61
C PRO A 44 4.73 13.67 5.86
N GLU A 45 5.10 12.44 6.21
CA GLU A 45 6.15 11.68 5.53
C GLU A 45 5.73 11.15 4.15
N VAL A 46 4.44 11.23 3.79
CA VAL A 46 3.88 10.68 2.54
C VAL A 46 3.82 11.75 1.44
N ALA A 47 4.73 11.63 0.46
CA ALA A 47 4.83 12.59 -0.63
C ALA A 47 3.73 12.43 -1.69
N THR A 48 3.40 11.19 -2.06
CA THR A 48 2.33 10.87 -3.02
C THR A 48 1.68 9.55 -2.62
N VAL A 49 0.45 9.34 -3.09
CA VAL A 49 -0.31 8.11 -2.83
C VAL A 49 -0.88 7.64 -4.16
N PHE A 50 -0.60 6.39 -4.53
CA PHE A 50 -1.16 5.74 -5.71
C PHE A 50 -1.89 4.47 -5.28
N GLY A 51 -3.20 4.59 -5.10
CA GLY A 51 -4.09 3.49 -4.75
C GLY A 51 -4.59 2.71 -5.97
N LYS A 52 -4.59 1.38 -5.87
CA LYS A 52 -5.20 0.44 -6.81
C LYS A 52 -6.14 -0.49 -6.04
N ALA A 53 -7.39 -0.59 -6.48
CA ALA A 53 -8.33 -1.60 -5.98
C ALA A 53 -8.49 -2.70 -7.04
N GLY A 54 -8.22 -3.95 -6.66
CA GLY A 54 -8.24 -5.08 -7.58
C GLY A 54 -7.08 -5.07 -8.57
N ARG A 55 -7.30 -5.70 -9.74
CA ARG A 55 -6.27 -5.97 -10.73
C ARG A 55 -6.04 -4.84 -11.73
N ALA A 56 -4.79 -4.68 -12.15
CA ALA A 56 -4.43 -4.03 -13.40
C ALA A 56 -4.74 -4.95 -14.60
N HIS A 57 -4.76 -4.38 -15.82
CA HIS A 57 -4.96 -5.13 -17.07
C HIS A 57 -3.71 -5.90 -17.49
N THR A 58 -3.22 -6.79 -16.63
CA THR A 58 -2.04 -7.64 -16.88
C THR A 58 -2.21 -9.01 -16.21
N ALA A 59 -1.61 -10.05 -16.81
CA ALA A 59 -1.58 -11.39 -16.23
C ALA A 59 -0.75 -11.48 -14.94
N THR A 60 0.13 -10.50 -14.70
CA THR A 60 0.98 -10.45 -13.52
C THR A 60 0.26 -9.98 -12.25
N ASP A 61 -1.01 -9.59 -12.35
CA ASP A 61 -1.78 -9.02 -11.24
C ASP A 61 -3.15 -9.74 -11.08
N PRO A 62 -3.22 -10.80 -10.26
CA PRO A 62 -4.46 -11.54 -10.00
C PRO A 62 -5.31 -10.93 -8.86
N ALA A 63 -5.07 -9.68 -8.45
CA ALA A 63 -5.73 -9.08 -7.29
C ALA A 63 -7.26 -9.02 -7.40
N PRO A 64 -8.01 -9.60 -6.43
CA PRO A 64 -9.46 -9.47 -6.37
C PRO A 64 -9.86 -8.04 -5.92
N ILE A 65 -11.08 -7.60 -6.25
CA ILE A 65 -11.52 -6.21 -6.01
C ILE A 65 -11.55 -5.80 -4.52
N ASN A 66 -11.57 -6.76 -3.61
CA ASN A 66 -11.49 -6.53 -2.17
C ASN A 66 -10.06 -6.37 -1.65
N MET A 67 -9.04 -6.53 -2.50
CA MET A 67 -7.64 -6.29 -2.18
C MET A 67 -7.22 -4.93 -2.73
N PHE A 68 -6.65 -4.10 -1.87
CA PHE A 68 -6.11 -2.80 -2.25
C PHE A 68 -4.59 -2.88 -2.22
N GLU A 69 -3.96 -2.20 -3.16
CA GLU A 69 -2.51 -1.98 -3.17
C GLU A 69 -2.28 -0.49 -3.32
N THR A 70 -1.65 0.11 -2.32
CA THR A 70 -1.37 1.54 -2.32
C THR A 70 0.12 1.77 -2.20
N THR A 71 0.73 2.37 -3.22
CA THR A 71 2.15 2.70 -3.21
C THR A 71 2.33 4.15 -2.78
N SER A 72 3.20 4.38 -1.79
CA SER A 72 3.49 5.72 -1.29
C SER A 72 4.97 5.90 -0.96
N PRO A 73 5.65 6.95 -1.47
CA PRO A 73 6.98 7.33 -0.99
C PRO A 73 6.91 7.75 0.49
N SER A 74 7.79 7.19 1.32
CA SER A 74 7.89 7.50 2.75
C SER A 74 9.32 7.83 3.14
N SER A 75 9.51 8.99 3.77
CA SER A 75 10.84 9.42 4.26
C SER A 75 11.39 8.51 5.38
N ARG A 76 10.53 7.81 6.14
CA ARG A 76 10.94 6.80 7.14
C ARG A 76 11.38 5.48 6.52
N ALA A 77 10.79 5.07 5.40
CA ALA A 77 11.22 3.84 4.71
C ALA A 77 12.68 3.94 4.24
N ALA A 78 13.15 5.14 3.90
CA ALA A 78 14.54 5.39 3.53
C ALA A 78 15.51 5.47 4.72
N SER A 79 15.01 5.52 5.97
CA SER A 79 15.81 5.74 7.18
C SER A 79 16.45 4.48 7.78
N GLY A 80 16.25 3.31 7.17
CA GLY A 80 16.93 2.06 7.54
C GLY A 80 18.45 2.06 7.35
N ARG A 81 19.05 3.17 6.90
CA ARG A 81 20.49 3.36 6.65
C ARG A 81 21.32 3.76 7.88
N ARG A 82 20.87 3.44 9.09
CA ARG A 82 21.65 3.67 10.32
C ARG A 82 21.68 2.41 11.19
N ALA A 83 22.45 1.43 10.76
CA ALA A 83 23.08 0.41 11.60
C ALA A 83 24.33 -0.08 10.86
#